data_AF-A0A3D3K014-F1
#
_entry.id   AF-A0A3D3K014-F1
#
_cell.length_a   1.000
_cell.length_b   1.000
_cell.length_c   1.000
_cell.angle_alpha   90.00
_cell.angle_beta   90.00
_cell.angle_gamma   90.00
#
_symmetry.space_group_name_H-M   'P 1'
#
loop_
_entity.id
_entity.type
_entity.pdbx_description
1 polymer ?
#
loop_
_entity_poly.entity_id
_entity_poly.type
_entity_poly.pdbx_seq_one_letter_code
_entity_poly.pdbx_strand_id
1 'polypeptide(L)'
;MKKFLQIFGLLFSLILFAQNISDYRHIYIPQEFADSKINQYGLGGLLASKLKAKKFVINESSEVNPCEILHAEISDISNMFTNKVKVDFKNCKNIT
;
A
#
# COMPACT_ATOMS: atom_id res chain seq x y z
N MET A 1 21.43 -26.39 32.56
CA MET A 1 20.43 -26.67 31.50
C MET A 1 19.00 -26.19 31.81
N LYS A 2 18.59 -25.90 33.07
CA LYS A 2 17.25 -25.33 33.35
C LYS A 2 17.13 -23.81 33.10
N LYS A 3 18.22 -23.05 33.27
CA LYS A 3 18.23 -21.58 33.16
C LYS A 3 18.10 -21.07 31.71
N PHE A 4 18.67 -21.80 30.74
CA PHE A 4 18.54 -21.49 29.32
C PHE A 4 17.10 -21.68 28.81
N LEU A 5 16.38 -22.68 29.34
CA LEU A 5 14.98 -22.93 28.97
C LEU A 5 14.05 -21.79 29.41
N GLN A 6 14.34 -21.16 30.56
CA GLN A 6 13.58 -20.00 31.05
C GLN A 6 13.80 -18.75 30.20
N ILE A 7 15.02 -18.54 29.71
CA ILE A 7 15.36 -17.41 28.83
C ILE A 7 14.72 -17.59 27.45
N PHE A 8 14.71 -18.80 26.92
CA PHE A 8 14.11 -19.10 25.61
C PHE A 8 12.58 -18.92 25.60
N GLY A 9 11.90 -19.26 26.70
CA GLY A 9 10.46 -19.01 26.84
C GLY A 9 10.08 -17.52 26.84
N LEU A 10 10.95 -16.66 27.38
CA LEU A 10 10.72 -15.21 27.47
C LEU A 10 10.93 -14.49 26.12
N LEU A 11 11.74 -15.05 25.22
CA LEU A 11 11.92 -14.56 23.85
C LEU A 11 10.75 -14.93 22.92
N PHE A 12 10.08 -16.07 23.16
CA PHE A 12 8.98 -16.55 22.30
C PHE A 12 7.67 -15.77 22.47
N SER A 13 7.42 -15.18 23.65
CA SER A 13 6.21 -14.39 23.91
C SER A 13 6.14 -13.08 23.11
N LEU A 14 7.28 -12.59 22.60
CA LEU A 14 7.35 -11.37 21.77
C LEU A 14 6.87 -11.58 20.33
N ILE A 15 6.82 -12.83 19.85
CA ILE A 15 6.50 -13.14 18.43
C ILE A 15 4.98 -13.16 18.18
N LEU A 16 4.17 -13.34 19.24
CA LEU A 16 2.71 -13.46 19.13
C LEU A 16 1.99 -12.13 18.91
N PHE A 17 2.70 -11.00 19.01
CA PHE A 17 2.16 -9.66 18.74
C PHE A 17 2.58 -9.11 17.37
N ALA A 18 2.83 -9.99 16.39
CA ALA A 18 2.88 -9.59 14.99
C ALA A 18 1.45 -9.21 14.55
N GLN A 19 1.01 -8.01 14.93
CA GLN A 19 -0.30 -7.44 14.61
C GLN A 19 -0.57 -7.55 13.10
N ASN A 20 -1.80 -7.90 12.73
CA ASN A 20 -2.26 -8.00 11.34
C ASN A 20 -1.90 -6.72 10.58
N ILE A 21 -0.90 -6.81 9.71
CA ILE A 21 -0.48 -5.70 8.86
C ILE A 21 -1.45 -5.64 7.68
N SER A 22 -2.28 -4.59 7.71
CA SER A 22 -3.15 -4.10 6.63
C SER A 22 -4.40 -4.92 6.35
N ASP A 23 -5.50 -4.61 7.06
CA ASP A 23 -6.86 -5.06 6.68
C ASP A 23 -7.28 -4.57 5.28
N TYR A 24 -6.61 -3.54 4.73
CA TYR A 24 -6.82 -3.07 3.37
C TYR A 24 -6.14 -4.02 2.36
N ARG A 25 -6.91 -5.00 1.89
CA ARG A 25 -6.51 -5.88 0.77
C ARG A 25 -6.90 -5.32 -0.59
N HIS A 26 -7.81 -4.35 -0.62
CA HIS A 26 -8.37 -3.80 -1.83
C HIS A 26 -7.79 -2.41 -2.10
N ILE A 27 -7.29 -2.24 -3.31
CA ILE A 27 -6.78 -0.96 -3.80
C ILE A 27 -7.54 -0.60 -5.07
N TYR A 28 -8.06 0.61 -5.12
CA TYR A 28 -8.61 1.22 -6.32
C TYR A 28 -7.54 2.10 -6.95
N ILE A 29 -7.28 1.88 -8.24
CA ILE A 29 -6.39 2.72 -9.05
C ILE A 29 -7.28 3.45 -10.04
N PRO A 30 -7.32 4.79 -10.02
CA PRO A 30 -8.15 5.55 -10.95
C PRO A 30 -7.64 5.37 -12.38
N GLN A 31 -8.55 5.46 -13.35
CA GLN A 31 -8.21 5.45 -14.76
C GLN A 31 -7.38 6.68 -15.15
N GLU A 32 -7.66 7.82 -14.52
CA GLU A 32 -6.91 9.07 -14.68
C GLU A 32 -6.53 9.63 -13.31
N PHE A 33 -5.25 9.96 -13.15
CA PHE A 33 -4.70 10.63 -11.98
C PHE A 33 -4.95 12.14 -12.06
N ALA A 34 -5.01 12.80 -10.91
CA ALA A 34 -5.20 14.24 -10.81
C ALA A 34 -4.03 15.02 -11.45
N ASP A 35 -2.82 14.48 -11.36
CA ASP A 35 -1.68 14.99 -12.11
C ASP A 35 -1.73 14.50 -13.56
N SER A 36 -2.27 15.33 -14.46
CA SER A 36 -2.40 15.02 -15.89
C SER A 36 -1.10 14.60 -16.56
N LYS A 37 0.07 15.06 -16.08
CA LYS A 37 1.37 14.65 -16.64
C LYS A 37 1.64 13.17 -16.39
N ILE A 38 1.12 12.59 -15.32
CA ILE A 38 1.33 11.18 -14.98
C ILE A 38 0.58 10.25 -15.96
N ASN A 39 -0.59 10.68 -16.45
CA ASN A 39 -1.47 9.87 -17.28
C ASN A 39 -0.85 9.44 -18.61
N GLN A 40 0.16 10.17 -19.11
CA GLN A 40 0.84 9.86 -20.37
C GLN A 40 1.91 8.74 -20.26
N TYR A 41 2.26 8.32 -19.04
CA TYR A 41 3.41 7.43 -18.80
C TYR A 41 3.04 5.97 -18.49
N GLY A 42 1.75 5.62 -18.52
CA GLY A 42 1.28 4.24 -18.24
C GLY A 42 1.56 3.77 -16.80
N LEU A 43 1.78 4.69 -15.86
CA LEU A 43 2.20 4.38 -14.49
C LEU A 43 1.12 3.63 -13.69
N GLY A 44 -0.17 3.81 -14.01
CA GLY A 44 -1.26 3.06 -13.39
C GLY A 44 -1.16 1.54 -13.61
N GLY A 45 -0.82 1.11 -14.83
CA GLY A 45 -0.62 -0.31 -15.15
C GLY A 45 0.60 -0.91 -14.45
N LEU A 46 1.69 -0.15 -14.37
CA LEU A 46 2.89 -0.55 -13.63
C LEU A 46 2.58 -0.71 -12.13
N LEU A 47 1.88 0.27 -11.55
CA LEU A 47 1.47 0.23 -10.14
C LEU A 47 0.58 -0.99 -9.87
N ALA A 48 -0.42 -1.25 -10.72
CA ALA A 48 -1.29 -2.41 -10.62
C ALA A 48 -0.49 -3.73 -10.62
N SER A 49 0.47 -3.87 -11.54
CA SER A 49 1.32 -5.06 -11.63
C SER A 49 2.16 -5.28 -10.36
N LYS A 50 2.77 -4.21 -9.83
CA LYS A 50 3.58 -4.27 -8.61
C LYS A 50 2.74 -4.59 -7.37
N LEU A 51 1.54 -4.05 -7.27
CA LEU A 51 0.61 -4.32 -6.17
C LEU A 51 0.05 -5.75 -6.24
N LYS A 52 -0.30 -6.25 -7.43
CA LYS A 52 -0.70 -7.65 -7.63
C LYS A 52 0.42 -8.62 -7.23
N ALA A 53 1.67 -8.32 -7.57
CA ALA A 53 2.83 -9.11 -7.13
C ALA A 53 2.99 -9.14 -5.59
N LYS A 54 2.50 -8.11 -4.89
CA LYS A 54 2.44 -8.03 -3.44
C LYS A 54 1.15 -8.63 -2.83
N LYS A 55 0.34 -9.30 -3.63
CA LYS A 55 -0.94 -9.96 -3.25
C LYS A 55 -2.07 -8.99 -2.86
N PHE A 56 -2.02 -7.73 -3.31
CA PHE A 56 -3.17 -6.83 -3.23
C PHE A 56 -4.18 -7.15 -4.33
N VAL A 57 -5.46 -6.95 -4.02
CA VAL A 57 -6.57 -7.05 -4.96
C VAL A 57 -6.82 -5.67 -5.55
N ILE A 58 -6.71 -5.54 -6.87
CA ILE A 58 -7.02 -4.30 -7.57
C ILE A 58 -8.48 -4.33 -7.95
N ASN A 59 -9.26 -3.40 -7.40
CA ASN A 59 -10.67 -3.22 -7.76
C ASN A 59 -10.78 -2.18 -8.87
N GLU A 60 -11.58 -2.48 -9.88
CA GLU A 60 -11.85 -1.58 -11.02
C GLU A 60 -12.96 -0.58 -10.71
N SER A 61 -13.76 -0.84 -9.67
CA SER A 61 -14.86 0.02 -9.24
C SER A 61 -14.67 0.46 -7.80
N SER A 62 -14.98 1.74 -7.54
CA SER A 62 -15.04 2.33 -6.21
C SER A 62 -16.35 2.05 -5.48
N GLU A 63 -17.22 1.21 -6.03
CA GLU A 63 -18.56 0.90 -5.48
C GLU A 63 -18.54 -0.05 -4.28
N VAL A 64 -17.41 -0.71 -3.99
CA VAL A 64 -17.22 -1.43 -2.71
C VAL A 64 -17.08 -0.39 -1.59
N ASN A 65 -17.45 -0.74 -0.35
CA ASN A 65 -17.41 0.17 0.80
C ASN A 65 -16.14 1.04 0.79
N PRO A 66 -16.25 2.38 0.66
CA PRO A 66 -15.10 3.26 0.44
C PRO A 66 -14.11 3.24 1.61
N CYS A 67 -14.55 2.80 2.79
CA CYS A 67 -13.68 2.64 3.96
C CYS A 67 -12.92 1.31 4.00
N GLU A 68 -13.19 0.39 3.08
CA GLU A 68 -12.50 -0.90 2.95
C GLU A 68 -11.55 -0.94 1.75
N ILE A 69 -11.54 0.12 0.93
CA ILE A 69 -10.65 0.29 -0.23
C ILE A 69 -9.68 1.45 0.01
N LEU A 70 -8.42 1.27 -0.40
CA LEU A 70 -7.46 2.36 -0.52
C LEU A 70 -7.46 2.92 -1.94
N HIS A 71 -7.60 4.23 -2.07
CA HIS A 71 -7.46 4.94 -3.33
C HIS A 71 -5.99 5.28 -3.55
N ALA A 72 -5.41 4.79 -4.64
CA ALA A 72 -4.04 5.11 -5.01
C ALA A 72 -3.99 6.36 -5.91
N GLU A 73 -3.15 7.32 -5.56
CA GLU A 73 -2.89 8.53 -6.35
C GLU A 73 -1.40 8.62 -6.66
N ILE A 74 -1.05 9.12 -7.85
CA ILE A 74 0.35 9.31 -8.25
C ILE A 74 0.57 10.79 -8.58
N SER A 75 1.64 11.36 -8.05
CA SER A 75 2.04 12.76 -8.33
C SER A 75 3.51 12.86 -8.71
N ASP A 76 3.83 13.79 -9.62
CA ASP A 76 5.20 14.11 -9.97
C ASP A 76 5.85 14.98 -8.88
N ILE A 77 6.93 14.47 -8.28
CA ILE A 77 7.77 15.20 -7.31
C ILE A 77 9.19 15.38 -7.84
N SER A 78 9.36 15.29 -9.16
CA SER A 78 10.64 15.46 -9.83
C SER A 78 11.16 16.89 -9.66
N ASN A 79 12.48 17.01 -9.73
CA ASN A 79 13.17 18.29 -9.77
C ASN A 79 14.22 18.25 -10.88
N MET A 80 15.04 19.30 -10.98
CA MET A 80 16.05 19.43 -12.05
C MET A 80 17.03 18.25 -12.14
N PHE A 81 17.27 17.54 -11.03
CA PHE A 81 18.29 16.49 -10.94
C PHE A 81 17.72 15.08 -10.73
N THR A 82 16.43 14.95 -10.41
CA THR A 82 15.83 13.66 -10.06
C THR A 82 14.45 13.51 -10.67
N ASN A 83 14.21 12.35 -11.27
CA ASN A 83 12.89 11.92 -11.72
C ASN A 83 12.29 11.02 -10.62
N LYS A 84 11.25 11.50 -9.96
CA LYS A 84 10.60 10.80 -8.85
C LYS A 84 9.10 11.03 -8.91
N VAL A 85 8.37 9.97 -8.65
CA VAL A 85 6.92 10.02 -8.44
C VAL A 85 6.62 9.60 -7.01
N LYS A 86 5.59 10.22 -6.42
CA LYS A 86 5.04 9.86 -5.13
C LYS A 86 3.76 9.07 -5.36
N VAL A 87 3.59 7.97 -4.65
CA VAL A 87 2.35 7.18 -4.63
C VAL A 87 1.72 7.33 -3.25
N ASP A 88 0.53 7.92 -3.20
CA ASP A 88 -0.24 8.12 -1.98
C ASP A 88 -1.42 7.15 -1.95
N PHE A 89 -1.66 6.50 -0.80
CA PHE A 89 -2.82 5.65 -0.58
C PHE A 89 -3.75 6.32 0.42
N LYS A 90 -4.98 6.63 0.01
CA LYS A 90 -5.96 7.34 0.84
C LYS A 90 -7.14 6.43 1.15
N ASN A 91 -7.55 6.41 2.42
CA ASN A 91 -8.81 5.77 2.83
C ASN A 91 -9.99 6.75 2.71
N CYS A 92 -11.22 6.29 3.02
CA CYS A 92 -12.43 7.12 3.03
C CYS A 92 -12.38 8.38 3.91
N LYS A 93 -11.46 8.43 4.89
CA LYS A 93 -11.27 9.60 5.76
C LYS A 93 -10.26 10.59 5.18
N ASN A 94 -9.75 10.33 3.97
CA ASN A 94 -8.71 11.09 3.29
C ASN A 94 -7.41 11.17 4.14
N ILE A 95 -7.19 10.17 4.98
CA ILE A 95 -5.96 10.02 5.76
C ILE A 95 -5.03 9.12 4.95
N THR A 96 -3.79 9.59 4.78
CA THR A 96 -2.68 8.92 4.09
C THR A 96 -1.92 7.98 5.01
#